data_AF-A0A0R1W1K2-F1
#
_entry.id   AF-A0A0R1W1K2-F1
#
_cell.length_a   1.000
_cell.length_b   1.000
_cell.length_c   1.000
_cell.angle_alpha   90.00
_cell.angle_beta   90.00
_cell.angle_gamma   90.00
#
_symmetry.space_group_name_H-M   'P 1'
#
loop_
_entity.id
_entity.type
_entity.pdbx_description
1 polymer ?
#
loop_
_entity_poly.entity_id
_entity_poly.type
_entity_poly.pdbx_seq_one_letter_code
_entity_poly.pdbx_strand_id
1 'polypeptide(L)'
;MKQVRTGVLAILGVTIGGVMMLSTHSIKSAAKTRIISHQALKTRANTRNVEPTGKAGLYSKPSALQGEKQLLSKKAMKQMDRSEDPGDYFRAYRMAKTNTNSVYYKVVSFDGRYRGWVYGGKKVNRFAKGLHRADTYDEVPLSTVEKTAAYYFTDPGTKHVTWRAPYGTTYKPAKAVLSTMPYAKDTLTLKSAVKREKGDDVYYYVGNARHPEMNGWIYSKAVAVKKDVDQSESTSSSTGKPVEPASPGSNAVQPAPNSPGSSGGGTITLTGLFSHTDASVLKNAVSPETDQAIVSKVQKQYREAVIANLPEPFHYDSSMSLAELSKKLGHGQHFTLDNGRRYVVVVNPASRTLVTLVPQSQVKWLDVQTAVSGLDSGLLGMLLNDDLKKQVQSAANLYYKLNYLGSLVILSPMSDKTVKQLLGDGRQLKINIESFFEELPITVRFDIGVTIKRDANGISAVTVDLKLDPDSLKVPAPANPAKCRLDIDVSRLELNFWEVPLAKGAIKLFYPMRYPYYDKIAQEMSPDKIKRVLGNGKTITINQSGIKANLTMAVDVSQEAGLSKSVTVKVTADKLAENK
;
A
#
# COMPACT_ATOMS: atom_id res chain seq x y z
N MET A 1 8.96 -11.99 56.69
CA MET A 1 7.86 -11.24 57.35
C MET A 1 8.38 -9.88 57.76
N LYS A 2 7.55 -8.81 57.69
CA LYS A 2 7.86 -7.36 57.81
C LYS A 2 8.20 -6.70 56.45
N GLN A 3 7.66 -5.55 56.04
CA GLN A 3 6.80 -4.56 56.69
C GLN A 3 5.78 -3.96 55.70
N VAL A 4 4.57 -3.72 56.20
CA VAL A 4 3.61 -2.74 55.68
C VAL A 4 3.87 -1.44 56.46
N ARG A 5 4.02 -0.31 55.75
CA ARG A 5 4.07 1.02 56.37
C ARG A 5 2.88 1.85 55.89
N THR A 6 1.89 1.95 56.77
CA THR A 6 0.90 3.02 56.84
C THR A 6 1.58 4.29 57.37
N GLY A 7 1.28 5.43 56.76
CA GLY A 7 1.67 6.75 57.24
C GLY A 7 0.60 7.76 56.84
N VAL A 8 -0.27 8.10 57.79
CA VAL A 8 -1.19 9.24 57.73
C VAL A 8 -0.46 10.43 58.35
N LEU A 9 -0.46 11.58 57.67
CA LEU A 9 -0.17 12.87 58.28
C LEU A 9 -1.19 13.90 57.78
N ALA A 10 -1.88 14.52 58.73
CA ALA A 10 -2.80 15.63 58.54
C ALA A 10 -2.03 16.97 58.53
N ILE A 11 -2.50 17.94 57.73
CA ILE A 11 -2.19 19.37 57.91
C ILE A 11 -3.49 20.16 57.68
N LEU A 12 -3.91 20.91 58.70
CA LEU A 12 -4.93 21.96 58.64
C LEU A 12 -4.41 23.19 57.88
N GLY A 13 -5.24 23.80 57.03
CA GLY A 13 -4.94 25.07 56.36
C GLY A 13 -6.22 25.71 55.80
N VAL A 14 -6.52 26.93 56.26
CA VAL A 14 -7.76 27.69 56.18
C VAL A 14 -8.05 28.31 54.79
N THR A 15 -9.28 28.10 54.31
CA THR A 15 -10.19 28.94 53.47
C THR A 15 -9.89 29.38 52.01
N ILE A 16 -11.02 29.48 51.29
CA ILE A 16 -11.39 30.25 50.08
C ILE A 16 -11.25 29.53 48.73
N GLY A 17 -12.43 29.21 48.14
CA GLY A 17 -12.71 29.43 46.72
C GLY A 17 -12.20 28.38 45.73
N GLY A 18 -13.11 27.50 45.29
CA GLY A 18 -12.91 26.71 44.08
C GLY A 18 -13.46 25.31 44.21
N VAL A 19 -14.74 25.12 43.85
CA VAL A 19 -15.22 23.79 43.47
C VAL A 19 -14.50 23.45 42.16
N MET A 20 -13.33 22.79 42.25
CA MET A 20 -12.82 22.02 41.13
C MET A 20 -13.81 20.89 40.87
N MET A 21 -14.73 21.13 39.94
CA MET A 21 -15.39 20.06 39.21
C MET A 21 -14.28 19.25 38.53
N LEU A 22 -13.88 18.15 39.17
CA LEU A 22 -13.12 17.07 38.55
C LEU A 22 -13.93 16.67 37.31
N SER A 23 -13.51 17.20 36.16
CA SER A 23 -14.01 16.76 34.87
C SER A 23 -13.60 15.31 34.72
N THR A 24 -14.51 14.41 35.09
CA THR A 24 -14.51 13.02 34.67
C THR A 24 -14.67 13.03 33.16
N HIS A 25 -13.55 13.28 32.46
CA HIS A 25 -13.41 12.88 31.09
C HIS A 25 -13.76 11.40 31.09
N SER A 26 -14.93 11.06 30.54
CA SER A 26 -15.17 9.70 30.11
C SER A 26 -14.16 9.46 29.01
N ILE A 27 -12.99 8.95 29.40
CA ILE A 27 -12.05 8.33 28.49
C ILE A 27 -12.90 7.27 27.82
N LYS A 28 -13.32 7.51 26.57
CA LYS A 28 -13.77 6.43 25.70
C LYS A 28 -12.58 5.48 25.66
N SER A 29 -12.64 4.45 26.51
CA SER A 29 -11.75 3.32 26.46
C SER A 29 -11.81 2.84 25.02
N ALA A 30 -10.77 3.11 24.24
CA ALA A 30 -10.66 2.60 22.89
C ALA A 30 -10.89 1.10 23.00
N ALA A 31 -12.01 0.60 22.46
CA ALA A 31 -12.45 -0.76 22.69
C ALA A 31 -11.27 -1.70 22.46
N LYS A 32 -10.85 -2.41 23.51
CA LYS A 32 -9.64 -3.22 23.52
C LYS A 32 -9.64 -4.11 22.28
N THR A 33 -8.60 -4.00 21.45
CA THR A 33 -8.56 -4.76 20.20
C THR A 33 -8.68 -6.25 20.52
N ARG A 34 -9.60 -6.93 19.84
CA ARG A 34 -9.88 -8.35 20.01
C ARG A 34 -9.97 -9.06 18.67
N ILE A 35 -9.66 -10.35 18.66
CA ILE A 35 -9.86 -11.22 17.51
C ILE A 35 -11.36 -11.49 17.35
N ILE A 36 -11.91 -11.19 16.18
CA ILE A 36 -13.31 -11.47 15.82
C ILE A 36 -13.44 -12.67 14.86
N SER A 37 -12.35 -13.06 14.20
CA SER A 37 -12.31 -14.24 13.35
C SER A 37 -10.92 -14.85 13.40
N HIS A 38 -10.85 -16.17 13.47
CA HIS A 38 -9.60 -16.92 13.49
C HIS A 38 -9.78 -18.24 12.75
N GLN A 39 -9.12 -18.39 11.60
CA GLN A 39 -9.35 -19.50 10.68
C GLN A 39 -8.05 -20.12 10.18
N ALA A 40 -8.10 -21.42 9.90
CA ALA A 40 -7.03 -22.11 9.19
C ALA A 40 -7.09 -21.79 7.70
N LEU A 41 -5.93 -21.57 7.09
CA LEU A 41 -5.84 -21.38 5.64
C LEU A 41 -5.95 -22.74 4.95
N LYS A 42 -6.96 -22.90 4.08
CA LYS A 42 -7.25 -24.15 3.37
C LYS A 42 -6.67 -24.22 1.95
N THR A 43 -5.97 -23.18 1.50
CA THR A 43 -5.37 -23.13 0.17
C THR A 43 -4.19 -24.10 0.03
N ARG A 44 -3.83 -24.41 -1.22
CA ARG A 44 -2.71 -25.32 -1.54
C ARG A 44 -1.42 -24.88 -0.83
N ALA A 45 -0.62 -25.85 -0.42
CA ALA A 45 0.59 -25.64 0.36
C ALA A 45 1.55 -24.60 -0.25
N ASN A 46 1.84 -24.71 -1.55
CA ASN A 46 2.73 -23.79 -2.28
C ASN A 46 2.21 -22.34 -2.30
N THR A 47 0.90 -22.12 -2.39
CA THR A 47 0.30 -20.76 -2.38
C THR A 47 0.39 -20.06 -1.02
N ARG A 48 0.83 -20.78 0.03
CA ARG A 48 0.95 -20.27 1.40
C ARG A 48 2.40 -20.04 1.82
N ASN A 49 3.35 -20.22 0.91
CA ASN A 49 4.73 -19.82 1.12
C ASN A 49 4.81 -18.28 1.06
N VAL A 50 5.48 -17.70 2.05
CA VAL A 50 5.58 -16.25 2.20
C VAL A 50 6.98 -15.88 2.67
N GLU A 51 7.36 -14.65 2.35
CA GLU A 51 8.55 -14.00 2.89
C GLU A 51 8.15 -12.80 3.75
N PRO A 52 8.97 -12.46 4.75
CA PRO A 52 8.77 -11.27 5.55
C PRO A 52 9.22 -10.03 4.78
N THR A 53 8.49 -8.91 4.83
CA THR A 53 8.91 -7.69 4.11
C THR A 53 9.81 -6.76 4.94
N GLY A 54 9.91 -7.01 6.25
CA GLY A 54 10.48 -6.10 7.24
C GLY A 54 9.56 -4.93 7.68
N LYS A 55 8.36 -4.78 7.10
CA LYS A 55 7.40 -3.72 7.52
C LYS A 55 6.73 -4.03 8.87
N ALA A 56 6.70 -5.29 9.26
CA ALA A 56 6.17 -5.77 10.54
C ALA A 56 7.14 -6.77 11.20
N GLY A 57 7.11 -6.84 12.53
CA GLY A 57 7.82 -7.87 13.30
C GLY A 57 7.02 -9.17 13.38
N LEU A 58 7.65 -10.21 13.95
CA LEU A 58 7.00 -11.47 14.32
C LEU A 58 6.69 -11.45 15.81
N TYR A 59 5.46 -11.78 16.20
CA TYR A 59 5.02 -11.72 17.59
C TYR A 59 4.38 -13.03 18.07
N SER A 60 4.36 -13.28 19.38
CA SER A 60 3.75 -14.48 19.96
C SER A 60 2.22 -14.56 19.76
N LYS A 61 1.57 -13.41 19.64
CA LYS A 61 0.15 -13.23 19.29
C LYS A 61 -0.02 -12.00 18.39
N PRO A 62 -1.16 -11.81 17.71
CA PRO A 62 -1.41 -10.62 16.90
C PRO A 62 -1.05 -9.34 17.68
N SER A 63 -0.19 -8.50 17.10
CA SER A 63 0.48 -7.40 17.83
C SER A 63 -0.45 -6.27 18.29
N ALA A 64 -1.73 -6.29 17.90
CA ALA A 64 -2.73 -5.39 18.45
C ALA A 64 -3.34 -5.89 19.78
N LEU A 65 -2.98 -7.08 20.24
CA LEU A 65 -3.51 -7.68 21.48
C LEU A 65 -2.52 -7.51 22.63
N GLN A 66 -2.96 -6.91 23.73
CA GLN A 66 -2.13 -6.67 24.92
C GLN A 66 -1.35 -7.91 25.39
N GLY A 67 -0.04 -7.75 25.61
CA GLY A 67 0.87 -8.73 26.22
C GLY A 67 1.59 -9.62 25.19
N GLU A 68 1.68 -9.15 23.97
CA GLU A 68 2.43 -9.74 22.87
C GLU A 68 3.92 -9.67 23.15
N LYS A 69 4.64 -10.75 22.82
CA LYS A 69 6.10 -10.77 22.90
C LYS A 69 6.64 -10.69 21.48
N GLN A 70 7.54 -9.75 21.23
CA GLN A 70 8.25 -9.68 19.96
C GLN A 70 9.24 -10.84 19.88
N LEU A 71 9.03 -11.73 18.91
CA LEU A 71 9.91 -12.87 18.63
C LEU A 71 11.02 -12.46 17.65
N LEU A 72 10.66 -11.65 16.65
CA LEU A 72 11.62 -11.05 15.72
C LEU A 72 11.28 -9.57 15.49
N SER A 73 12.30 -8.72 15.50
CA SER A 73 12.16 -7.31 15.18
C SER A 73 11.90 -7.10 13.67
N LYS A 74 11.41 -5.92 13.30
CA LYS A 74 11.29 -5.50 11.89
C LYS A 74 12.61 -5.61 11.14
N LYS A 75 13.74 -5.28 11.81
CA LYS A 75 15.09 -5.37 11.25
C LYS A 75 15.48 -6.83 10.98
N ALA A 76 15.24 -7.74 11.94
CA ALA A 76 15.51 -9.16 11.77
C ALA A 76 14.65 -9.76 10.66
N MET A 77 13.35 -9.42 10.62
CA MET A 77 12.45 -9.80 9.54
C MET A 77 12.95 -9.29 8.18
N LYS A 78 13.51 -8.07 8.12
CA LYS A 78 14.15 -7.53 6.90
C LYS A 78 15.47 -8.22 6.54
N GLN A 79 16.18 -8.79 7.51
CA GLN A 79 17.39 -9.58 7.25
C GLN A 79 17.02 -10.95 6.67
N MET A 80 15.98 -11.61 7.18
CA MET A 80 15.45 -12.88 6.63
C MET A 80 14.94 -12.73 5.20
N ASP A 81 14.25 -11.61 4.91
CA ASP A 81 13.87 -11.18 3.55
C ASP A 81 15.08 -11.12 2.60
N ARG A 82 16.24 -10.78 3.14
CA ARG A 82 17.52 -10.69 2.44
C ARG A 82 18.40 -11.91 2.71
N SER A 83 17.89 -13.02 3.21
CA SER A 83 18.71 -14.21 3.40
C SER A 83 18.68 -15.12 2.18
N GLU A 84 19.78 -15.82 1.94
CA GLU A 84 19.88 -16.94 1.00
C GLU A 84 19.60 -18.29 1.66
N ASP A 85 19.31 -18.30 2.96
CA ASP A 85 18.93 -19.52 3.65
C ASP A 85 17.46 -19.87 3.33
N PRO A 86 17.17 -21.02 2.68
CA PRO A 86 15.79 -21.46 2.46
C PRO A 86 15.01 -21.70 3.76
N GLY A 87 15.68 -21.85 4.91
CA GLY A 87 15.07 -21.90 6.24
C GLY A 87 14.32 -20.62 6.63
N ASP A 88 14.69 -19.48 6.05
CA ASP A 88 14.12 -18.16 6.35
C ASP A 88 12.82 -17.86 5.60
N TYR A 89 12.38 -18.75 4.70
CA TYR A 89 11.01 -18.74 4.20
C TYR A 89 10.02 -19.05 5.32
N PHE A 90 8.80 -18.56 5.17
CA PHE A 90 7.71 -18.88 6.09
C PHE A 90 6.57 -19.59 5.37
N ARG A 91 5.87 -20.46 6.12
CA ARG A 91 4.57 -21.00 5.73
C ARG A 91 3.48 -20.36 6.56
N ALA A 92 2.57 -19.63 5.91
CA ALA A 92 1.34 -19.18 6.54
C ALA A 92 0.34 -20.34 6.66
N TYR A 93 -0.32 -20.46 7.81
CA TYR A 93 -1.24 -21.58 8.05
C TYR A 93 -2.53 -21.20 8.79
N ARG A 94 -2.58 -20.02 9.41
CA ARG A 94 -3.80 -19.46 9.99
C ARG A 94 -3.86 -17.96 9.73
N MET A 95 -5.07 -17.41 9.81
CA MET A 95 -5.36 -16.00 9.72
C MET A 95 -6.25 -15.58 10.88
N ALA A 96 -6.04 -14.38 11.41
CA ALA A 96 -6.91 -13.74 12.40
C ALA A 96 -7.32 -12.36 11.91
N LYS A 97 -8.60 -12.00 12.08
CA LYS A 97 -9.13 -10.66 11.85
C LYS A 97 -9.53 -10.03 13.19
N THR A 98 -9.20 -8.77 13.39
CA THR A 98 -9.58 -8.01 14.60
C THR A 98 -10.84 -7.17 14.38
N ASN A 99 -11.45 -6.70 15.47
CA ASN A 99 -12.55 -5.72 15.43
C ASN A 99 -12.18 -4.38 14.77
N THR A 100 -10.88 -4.10 14.62
CA THR A 100 -10.34 -2.93 13.90
C THR A 100 -10.05 -3.22 12.42
N ASN A 101 -10.54 -4.33 11.88
CA ASN A 101 -10.29 -4.80 10.51
C ASN A 101 -8.82 -5.08 10.17
N SER A 102 -7.95 -5.24 11.16
CA SER A 102 -6.57 -5.70 10.94
C SER A 102 -6.52 -7.21 10.75
N VAL A 103 -5.74 -7.65 9.78
CA VAL A 103 -5.52 -9.06 9.47
C VAL A 103 -4.11 -9.46 9.86
N TYR A 104 -3.99 -10.60 10.53
CA TYR A 104 -2.72 -11.19 10.97
C TYR A 104 -2.62 -12.62 10.48
N TYR A 105 -1.41 -13.03 10.09
CA TYR A 105 -1.15 -14.40 9.66
C TYR A 105 -0.28 -15.11 10.67
N LYS A 106 -0.67 -16.33 11.04
CA LYS A 106 0.19 -17.24 11.82
C LYS A 106 1.11 -17.95 10.85
N VAL A 107 2.40 -17.81 11.09
CA VAL A 107 3.47 -18.29 10.23
C VAL A 107 4.43 -19.18 11.00
N VAL A 108 5.16 -20.03 10.27
CA VAL A 108 6.30 -20.80 10.77
C VAL A 108 7.43 -20.74 9.75
N SER A 109 8.66 -20.52 10.19
CA SER A 109 9.84 -20.59 9.31
C SER A 109 10.03 -22.01 8.76
N PHE A 110 10.72 -22.16 7.64
CA PHE A 110 10.88 -23.44 6.97
C PHE A 110 11.71 -24.42 7.81
N ASP A 111 12.72 -23.91 8.51
CA ASP A 111 13.52 -24.63 9.50
C ASP A 111 12.77 -24.92 10.82
N GLY A 112 11.59 -24.32 11.01
CA GLY A 112 10.76 -24.48 12.20
C GLY A 112 11.19 -23.68 13.44
N ARG A 113 12.28 -22.90 13.38
CA ARG A 113 12.83 -22.12 14.53
C ARG A 113 11.88 -21.03 15.01
N TYR A 114 11.19 -20.37 14.09
CA TYR A 114 10.34 -19.24 14.40
C TYR A 114 8.88 -19.55 14.10
N ARG A 115 8.00 -19.25 15.06
CA ARG A 115 6.55 -19.41 14.91
C ARG A 115 5.82 -18.30 15.64
N GLY A 116 4.97 -17.58 14.92
CA GLY A 116 4.28 -16.43 15.49
C GLY A 116 3.27 -15.83 14.54
N TRP A 117 2.91 -14.58 14.81
CA TRP A 117 1.94 -13.79 14.08
C TRP A 117 2.61 -12.56 13.48
N VAL A 118 2.31 -12.31 12.20
CA VAL A 118 2.77 -11.14 11.45
C VAL A 118 1.56 -10.36 10.97
N TYR A 119 1.64 -9.04 11.04
CA TYR A 119 0.60 -8.16 10.51
C TYR A 119 0.57 -8.22 8.97
N GLY A 120 -0.59 -8.57 8.42
CA GLY A 120 -0.82 -8.87 7.02
C GLY A 120 -1.63 -7.84 6.23
N GLY A 121 -2.04 -6.72 6.84
CA GLY A 121 -2.88 -5.70 6.19
C GLY A 121 -4.32 -5.68 6.71
N LYS A 122 -5.28 -5.33 5.84
CA LYS A 122 -6.71 -5.21 6.20
C LYS A 122 -7.62 -6.19 5.44
N LYS A 123 -7.23 -6.66 4.25
CA LYS A 123 -7.98 -7.70 3.52
C LYS A 123 -7.59 -9.11 3.95
N VAL A 124 -8.60 -9.97 4.03
CA VAL A 124 -8.46 -11.40 4.29
C VAL A 124 -7.93 -12.13 3.05
N ASN A 125 -7.28 -13.29 3.24
CA ASN A 125 -6.74 -14.14 2.16
C ASN A 125 -5.74 -13.46 1.22
N ARG A 126 -5.12 -12.37 1.65
CA ARG A 126 -4.12 -11.60 0.92
C ARG A 126 -2.91 -11.35 1.81
N PHE A 127 -1.73 -11.76 1.35
CA PHE A 127 -0.47 -11.43 2.03
C PHE A 127 -0.05 -10.02 1.62
N ALA A 128 -0.18 -9.07 2.54
CA ALA A 128 0.26 -7.69 2.35
C ALA A 128 1.02 -7.18 3.57
N LYS A 129 1.54 -5.96 3.46
CA LYS A 129 2.29 -5.25 4.51
C LYS A 129 3.47 -6.06 5.03
N GLY A 130 3.33 -6.81 6.12
CA GLY A 130 4.43 -7.55 6.76
C GLY A 130 4.86 -8.82 6.03
N LEU A 131 4.06 -9.30 5.09
CA LEU A 131 4.33 -10.51 4.30
C LEU A 131 4.04 -10.26 2.82
N HIS A 132 4.75 -10.96 1.94
CA HIS A 132 4.38 -11.16 0.54
C HIS A 132 4.43 -12.65 0.19
N ARG A 133 3.69 -13.06 -0.85
CA ARG A 133 3.75 -14.43 -1.36
C ARG A 133 5.14 -14.70 -1.91
N ALA A 134 5.68 -15.86 -1.61
CA ALA A 134 6.95 -16.33 -2.13
C ALA A 134 6.74 -17.53 -3.06
N ASP A 135 7.21 -17.40 -4.30
CA ASP A 135 7.52 -18.56 -5.12
C ASP A 135 8.92 -19.01 -4.69
N THR A 136 9.07 -20.30 -4.37
CA THR A 136 10.26 -20.83 -3.69
C THR A 136 11.23 -21.55 -4.63
N TYR A 137 10.85 -21.66 -5.89
CA TYR A 137 11.67 -22.19 -6.98
C TYR A 137 11.11 -21.69 -8.32
N ASP A 138 11.97 -21.73 -9.33
CA ASP A 138 11.61 -21.59 -10.73
C ASP A 138 11.78 -22.94 -11.45
N GLU A 139 10.94 -23.19 -12.45
CA GLU A 139 11.13 -24.34 -13.35
C GLU A 139 12.30 -24.06 -14.30
N VAL A 140 13.13 -25.09 -14.52
CA VAL A 140 14.24 -25.03 -15.46
C VAL A 140 13.95 -26.02 -16.58
N PRO A 141 13.98 -25.57 -17.86
CA PRO A 141 13.78 -26.49 -18.97
C PRO A 141 14.95 -27.49 -19.03
N LEU A 142 14.61 -28.77 -19.14
CA LEU A 142 15.57 -29.81 -19.49
C LEU A 142 15.73 -29.85 -21.01
N SER A 143 16.98 -29.92 -21.47
CA SER A 143 17.30 -30.18 -22.88
C SER A 143 16.83 -31.57 -23.31
N THR A 144 16.71 -31.78 -24.63
CA THR A 144 16.35 -33.11 -25.17
C THR A 144 17.34 -34.17 -24.71
N VAL A 145 18.64 -33.85 -24.68
CA VAL A 145 19.71 -34.75 -24.24
C VAL A 145 19.52 -35.15 -22.77
N GLU A 146 19.24 -34.20 -21.89
CA GLU A 146 19.03 -34.48 -20.46
C GLU A 146 17.78 -35.33 -20.19
N LYS A 147 16.74 -35.21 -21.02
CA LYS A 147 15.52 -36.03 -20.88
C LYS A 147 15.73 -37.48 -21.31
N THR A 148 16.64 -37.74 -22.25
CA THR A 148 16.88 -39.08 -22.80
C THR A 148 18.08 -39.79 -22.18
N ALA A 149 18.96 -39.06 -21.49
CA ALA A 149 20.16 -39.65 -20.89
C ALA A 149 19.85 -40.54 -19.68
N ALA A 150 20.71 -41.53 -19.47
CA ALA A 150 20.72 -42.42 -18.31
C ALA A 150 21.55 -41.81 -17.18
N TYR A 151 20.94 -41.58 -16.02
CA TYR A 151 21.59 -41.01 -14.84
C TYR A 151 21.77 -42.06 -13.73
N TYR A 152 22.76 -41.83 -12.89
CA TYR A 152 23.06 -42.65 -11.70
C TYR A 152 23.37 -41.74 -10.51
N PHE A 153 23.22 -42.27 -9.29
CA PHE A 153 23.64 -41.57 -8.08
C PHE A 153 25.16 -41.46 -8.03
N THR A 154 25.67 -40.26 -7.74
CA THR A 154 27.12 -40.02 -7.59
C THR A 154 27.65 -40.43 -6.22
N ASP A 155 26.81 -40.31 -5.19
CA ASP A 155 27.12 -40.64 -3.78
C ASP A 155 25.84 -41.19 -3.11
N PRO A 156 25.48 -42.46 -3.36
CA PRO A 156 24.28 -43.07 -2.81
C PRO A 156 24.40 -43.28 -1.30
N GLY A 157 23.33 -42.99 -0.55
CA GLY A 157 23.35 -43.07 0.90
C GLY A 157 22.26 -42.22 1.55
N THR A 158 22.48 -41.79 2.78
CA THR A 158 21.50 -41.03 3.58
C THR A 158 21.57 -39.52 3.37
N LYS A 159 22.68 -39.03 2.79
CA LYS A 159 22.91 -37.62 2.47
C LYS A 159 22.12 -37.17 1.24
N HIS A 160 22.21 -37.95 0.16
CA HIS A 160 21.60 -37.65 -1.13
C HIS A 160 20.37 -38.52 -1.39
N VAL A 161 19.29 -38.20 -0.67
CA VAL A 161 17.99 -38.86 -0.80
C VAL A 161 17.06 -38.13 -1.76
N THR A 162 16.02 -38.83 -2.22
CA THR A 162 14.93 -38.22 -2.98
C THR A 162 13.82 -37.69 -2.05
N TRP A 163 13.15 -36.63 -2.47
CA TRP A 163 12.15 -35.90 -1.70
C TRP A 163 10.83 -35.80 -2.47
N ARG A 164 9.70 -35.70 -1.76
CA ARG A 164 8.38 -35.50 -2.38
C ARG A 164 8.19 -34.07 -2.92
N ALA A 165 9.01 -33.13 -2.45
CA ALA A 165 9.14 -31.77 -3.00
C ALA A 165 10.63 -31.37 -2.90
N PRO A 166 11.14 -30.47 -3.76
CA PRO A 166 12.53 -30.08 -3.70
C PRO A 166 12.88 -29.54 -2.29
N TYR A 167 13.99 -29.99 -1.72
CA TYR A 167 14.34 -29.63 -0.35
C TYR A 167 14.54 -28.12 -0.21
N GLY A 168 13.92 -27.50 0.80
CA GLY A 168 13.96 -26.05 1.01
C GLY A 168 12.90 -25.24 0.24
N THR A 169 12.03 -25.89 -0.54
CA THR A 169 10.95 -25.19 -1.31
C THR A 169 9.58 -25.21 -0.62
N THR A 170 9.42 -26.02 0.42
CA THR A 170 8.20 -26.11 1.21
C THR A 170 8.56 -26.37 2.67
N TYR A 171 7.70 -25.95 3.59
CA TYR A 171 7.82 -26.36 4.98
C TYR A 171 7.69 -27.87 5.11
N LYS A 172 8.69 -28.50 5.75
CA LYS A 172 8.77 -29.95 6.04
C LYS A 172 8.49 -30.84 4.80
N PRO A 173 9.35 -30.82 3.77
CA PRO A 173 9.21 -31.77 2.66
C PRO A 173 9.43 -33.19 3.18
N ALA A 174 8.58 -34.12 2.78
CA ALA A 174 8.76 -35.54 3.11
C ALA A 174 9.85 -36.14 2.23
N LYS A 175 10.70 -37.00 2.81
CA LYS A 175 11.60 -37.86 2.03
C LYS A 175 10.78 -38.91 1.30
N ALA A 176 11.14 -39.23 0.06
CA ALA A 176 10.57 -40.36 -0.66
C ALA A 176 11.21 -41.67 -0.19
N VAL A 177 12.53 -41.68 0.00
CA VAL A 177 13.30 -42.75 0.66
C VAL A 177 14.27 -42.19 1.69
N LEU A 178 14.61 -43.00 2.70
CA LEU A 178 15.55 -42.60 3.75
C LEU A 178 17.03 -42.81 3.37
N SER A 179 17.28 -43.63 2.36
CA SER A 179 18.61 -43.88 1.78
C SER A 179 18.47 -44.23 0.30
N THR A 180 19.42 -43.77 -0.52
CA THR A 180 19.54 -44.16 -1.94
C THR A 180 20.46 -45.35 -2.16
N MET A 181 21.10 -45.87 -1.11
CA MET A 181 22.00 -47.03 -1.18
C MET A 181 21.38 -48.28 -1.84
N PRO A 182 20.12 -48.66 -1.55
CA PRO A 182 19.50 -49.83 -2.20
C PRO A 182 19.35 -49.70 -3.72
N TYR A 183 19.42 -48.47 -4.24
CA TYR A 183 19.16 -48.11 -5.64
C TYR A 183 20.44 -47.63 -6.35
N ALA A 184 21.62 -47.84 -5.76
CA ALA A 184 22.89 -47.31 -6.25
C ALA A 184 23.22 -47.74 -7.68
N LYS A 185 22.77 -48.93 -8.11
CA LYS A 185 22.99 -49.50 -9.45
C LYS A 185 21.86 -49.18 -10.43
N ASP A 186 20.81 -48.51 -9.98
CA ASP A 186 19.64 -48.28 -10.80
C ASP A 186 19.88 -47.17 -11.80
N THR A 187 19.24 -47.32 -12.97
CA THR A 187 19.23 -46.28 -13.99
C THR A 187 18.08 -45.32 -13.73
N LEU A 188 18.39 -44.02 -13.69
CA LEU A 188 17.47 -42.93 -13.43
C LEU A 188 17.21 -42.15 -14.72
N THR A 189 15.99 -41.61 -14.83
CA THR A 189 15.57 -40.70 -15.90
C THR A 189 15.19 -39.35 -15.30
N LEU A 190 15.49 -38.25 -15.99
CA LEU A 190 15.07 -36.92 -15.54
C LEU A 190 13.71 -36.56 -16.14
N LYS A 191 12.76 -36.16 -15.29
CA LYS A 191 11.43 -35.72 -15.73
C LYS A 191 11.26 -34.20 -15.67
N SER A 192 11.90 -33.56 -14.71
CA SER A 192 11.78 -32.11 -14.48
C SER A 192 13.01 -31.58 -13.75
N ALA A 193 13.27 -30.28 -13.90
CA ALA A 193 14.27 -29.56 -13.15
C ALA A 193 13.68 -28.29 -12.57
N VAL A 194 14.13 -27.92 -11.37
CA VAL A 194 13.80 -26.65 -10.74
C VAL A 194 15.03 -26.05 -10.10
N LYS A 195 15.12 -24.72 -10.08
CA LYS A 195 16.14 -23.97 -9.35
C LYS A 195 15.50 -23.32 -8.14
N ARG A 196 16.06 -23.51 -6.95
CA ARG A 196 15.54 -22.87 -5.73
C ARG A 196 15.73 -21.35 -5.79
N GLU A 197 14.77 -20.65 -5.20
CA GLU A 197 14.79 -19.20 -5.07
C GLU A 197 15.64 -18.70 -3.90
N LYS A 198 16.12 -19.57 -3.01
CA LYS A 198 17.15 -19.24 -2.00
C LYS A 198 18.26 -20.29 -2.05
N GLY A 199 19.50 -19.80 -2.13
CA GLY A 199 20.70 -20.64 -2.21
C GLY A 199 20.95 -21.28 -3.58
N ASP A 200 20.14 -20.96 -4.59
CA ASP A 200 20.37 -21.25 -6.03
C ASP A 200 20.64 -22.71 -6.44
N ASP A 201 20.43 -23.68 -5.55
CA ASP A 201 20.58 -25.10 -5.86
C ASP A 201 19.53 -25.59 -6.86
N VAL A 202 19.98 -26.38 -7.83
CA VAL A 202 19.11 -27.06 -8.81
C VAL A 202 18.73 -28.45 -8.31
N TYR A 203 17.46 -28.79 -8.41
CA TYR A 203 16.91 -30.10 -8.09
C TYR A 203 16.29 -30.74 -9.33
N TYR A 204 16.56 -32.02 -9.52
CA TYR A 204 15.94 -32.83 -10.56
C TYR A 204 14.87 -33.72 -9.97
N TYR A 205 13.76 -33.89 -10.70
CA TYR A 205 12.85 -34.99 -10.45
C TYR A 205 13.37 -36.22 -11.19
N VAL A 206 13.82 -37.22 -10.42
CA VAL A 206 14.30 -38.49 -10.96
C VAL A 206 13.20 -39.55 -10.96
N GLY A 207 13.13 -40.29 -12.05
CA GLY A 207 12.24 -41.44 -12.23
C GLY A 207 13.02 -42.74 -12.40
N ASN A 208 12.56 -43.79 -11.75
CA ASN A 208 13.03 -45.15 -11.85
C ASN A 208 11.82 -46.05 -12.13
N ALA A 209 11.89 -46.85 -13.20
CA ALA A 209 10.80 -47.73 -13.60
C ALA A 209 10.69 -48.98 -12.72
N ARG A 210 11.83 -49.46 -12.18
CA ARG A 210 11.90 -50.68 -11.35
C ARG A 210 11.56 -50.40 -9.89
N HIS A 211 11.91 -49.22 -9.42
CA HIS A 211 11.74 -48.79 -8.02
C HIS A 211 10.97 -47.46 -7.95
N PRO A 212 9.66 -47.45 -8.26
CA PRO A 212 8.88 -46.22 -8.30
C PRO A 212 8.74 -45.52 -6.94
N GLU A 213 8.95 -46.22 -5.82
CA GLU A 213 8.87 -45.67 -4.47
C GLU A 213 9.90 -44.55 -4.21
N MET A 214 11.06 -44.63 -4.87
CA MET A 214 12.14 -43.65 -4.78
C MET A 214 11.95 -42.44 -5.70
N ASN A 215 10.96 -42.45 -6.59
CA ASN A 215 10.71 -41.33 -7.50
C ASN A 215 10.47 -40.02 -6.72
N GLY A 216 11.23 -38.99 -7.06
CA GLY A 216 11.20 -37.73 -6.32
C GLY A 216 12.31 -36.77 -6.71
N TRP A 217 12.35 -35.65 -5.99
CA TRP A 217 13.29 -34.56 -6.18
C TRP A 217 14.62 -34.85 -5.49
N ILE A 218 15.73 -34.68 -6.19
CA ILE A 218 17.08 -34.82 -5.66
C ILE A 218 17.96 -33.65 -6.08
N TYR A 219 18.96 -33.31 -5.27
CA TYR A 219 19.95 -32.31 -5.64
C TYR A 219 20.67 -32.73 -6.93
N SER A 220 20.73 -31.84 -7.91
CA SER A 220 21.26 -32.13 -9.26
C SER A 220 22.67 -32.71 -9.24
N LYS A 221 23.58 -32.22 -8.38
CA LYS A 221 24.96 -32.73 -8.27
C LYS A 221 25.07 -34.13 -7.63
N ALA A 222 23.97 -34.66 -7.11
CA ALA A 222 23.92 -36.02 -6.57
C ALA A 222 23.60 -37.08 -7.64
N VAL A 223 23.41 -36.65 -8.89
CA VAL A 223 23.27 -37.55 -10.03
C VAL A 223 24.18 -37.10 -11.16
N ALA A 224 24.67 -38.06 -11.94
CA ALA A 224 25.47 -37.79 -13.12
C ALA A 224 25.11 -38.79 -14.22
N VAL A 225 25.27 -38.35 -15.47
CA VAL A 225 25.34 -39.27 -16.60
C VAL A 225 26.58 -40.13 -16.38
N LYS A 226 26.45 -41.45 -16.53
CA LYS A 226 27.61 -42.33 -16.49
C LYS A 226 28.54 -41.92 -17.63
N LYS A 227 29.65 -41.27 -17.29
CA LYS A 227 30.74 -41.10 -18.24
C LYS A 227 31.35 -42.48 -18.45
N ASP A 228 31.32 -42.97 -19.69
CA ASP A 228 32.41 -43.85 -20.09
C ASP A 228 33.70 -43.02 -19.93
N VAL A 229 34.70 -43.64 -19.32
CA VAL A 229 35.97 -43.04 -18.93
C VAL A 229 36.63 -42.44 -20.18
N ASP A 230 36.78 -41.10 -20.26
CA ASP A 230 38.08 -40.46 -20.53
C ASP A 230 38.09 -38.91 -20.46
N GLN A 231 39.27 -38.40 -20.04
CA GLN A 231 39.96 -37.10 -20.20
C GLN A 231 39.23 -35.77 -19.88
N SER A 232 39.64 -35.00 -18.86
CA SER A 232 40.88 -34.18 -18.64
C SER A 232 40.84 -32.80 -19.29
N GLU A 233 40.74 -31.75 -18.44
CA GLU A 233 41.68 -30.60 -18.36
C GLU A 233 41.28 -29.44 -19.30
N SER A 234 41.48 -28.13 -19.06
CA SER A 234 42.29 -27.30 -18.14
C SER A 234 41.56 -25.94 -17.98
N THR A 235 41.53 -25.22 -16.84
CA THR A 235 42.55 -24.35 -16.21
C THR A 235 42.77 -22.97 -16.88
N SER A 236 42.41 -21.89 -16.15
CA SER A 236 43.08 -20.56 -16.02
C SER A 236 43.31 -19.66 -17.25
N SER A 237 43.49 -18.33 -17.22
CA SER A 237 43.38 -17.18 -16.29
C SER A 237 43.87 -15.92 -17.06
N SER A 238 43.86 -14.76 -16.39
CA SER A 238 44.66 -13.53 -16.64
C SER A 238 44.07 -12.44 -17.53
N THR A 239 44.31 -11.12 -17.40
CA THR A 239 44.73 -10.13 -16.37
C THR A 239 44.71 -8.78 -17.12
N GLY A 240 44.40 -7.64 -16.48
CA GLY A 240 44.75 -6.33 -17.07
C GLY A 240 44.06 -5.08 -16.51
N LYS A 241 44.76 -4.34 -15.65
CA LYS A 241 44.68 -2.88 -15.37
C LYS A 241 46.15 -2.40 -15.34
N PRO A 242 46.55 -1.10 -15.34
CA PRO A 242 45.79 0.16 -15.33
C PRO A 242 46.37 1.29 -16.22
N VAL A 243 45.86 2.54 -16.11
CA VAL A 243 46.60 3.82 -15.90
C VAL A 243 45.68 5.05 -16.13
N GLU A 244 45.78 6.04 -15.22
CA GLU A 244 45.24 7.43 -15.20
C GLU A 244 46.33 8.41 -15.73
N PRO A 245 46.11 9.69 -16.14
CA PRO A 245 45.73 10.78 -15.22
C PRO A 245 44.99 12.04 -15.79
N ALA A 246 44.53 12.89 -14.86
CA ALA A 246 44.52 14.37 -14.85
C ALA A 246 43.26 15.19 -15.26
N SER A 247 42.95 16.15 -14.37
CA SER A 247 41.96 17.25 -14.37
C SER A 247 42.63 18.57 -14.84
N PRO A 248 41.93 19.67 -15.24
CA PRO A 248 41.48 20.68 -14.26
C PRO A 248 40.24 21.56 -14.61
N GLY A 249 39.48 21.93 -13.56
CA GLY A 249 38.92 23.27 -13.21
C GLY A 249 38.11 24.15 -14.19
N SER A 250 36.93 24.62 -13.76
CA SER A 250 36.68 26.02 -13.35
C SER A 250 35.19 26.33 -13.09
N ASN A 251 34.96 27.30 -12.19
CA ASN A 251 33.72 27.78 -11.60
C ASN A 251 32.80 28.56 -12.57
N ALA A 252 31.49 28.51 -12.30
CA ALA A 252 30.57 29.62 -12.58
C ALA A 252 29.45 29.65 -11.52
N VAL A 253 29.23 30.83 -10.96
CA VAL A 253 28.35 31.16 -9.83
C VAL A 253 27.04 31.80 -10.34
N GLN A 254 25.90 31.26 -9.87
CA GLN A 254 24.54 31.84 -9.67
C GLN A 254 23.74 32.42 -10.87
N PRO A 255 22.38 32.40 -10.86
CA PRO A 255 21.50 32.75 -9.71
C PRO A 255 20.29 31.84 -9.44
N ALA A 256 19.71 32.04 -8.25
CA ALA A 256 18.53 31.38 -7.73
C ALA A 256 17.23 31.81 -8.42
N PRO A 257 16.29 30.88 -8.68
CA PRO A 257 14.89 31.20 -8.84
C PRO A 257 14.14 30.93 -7.53
N ASN A 258 13.36 31.94 -7.14
CA ASN A 258 12.47 31.97 -6.00
C ASN A 258 11.59 30.72 -5.88
N SER A 259 11.48 30.20 -4.66
CA SER A 259 10.58 29.11 -4.29
C SER A 259 9.28 29.68 -3.71
N PRO A 260 8.14 29.65 -4.44
CA PRO A 260 6.83 29.69 -3.82
C PRO A 260 6.34 28.24 -3.67
N GLY A 261 6.52 27.68 -2.48
CA GLY A 261 6.13 26.29 -2.23
C GLY A 261 6.29 25.88 -0.79
N SER A 262 5.89 26.74 0.14
CA SER A 262 5.76 26.35 1.54
C SER A 262 4.79 25.17 1.65
N SER A 263 5.30 24.11 2.25
CA SER A 263 4.55 22.99 2.79
C SER A 263 3.42 23.50 3.68
N GLY A 264 2.22 23.49 3.14
CA GLY A 264 1.01 23.86 3.84
C GLY A 264 -0.16 23.52 2.95
N GLY A 265 -0.42 22.22 2.75
CA GLY A 265 -1.76 21.82 2.34
C GLY A 265 -2.69 22.35 3.43
N GLY A 266 -3.43 23.41 3.14
CA GLY A 266 -4.21 24.15 4.12
C GLY A 266 -5.23 23.24 4.78
N THR A 267 -4.86 22.66 5.92
CA THR A 267 -5.80 22.23 6.93
C THR A 267 -6.55 23.49 7.32
N ILE A 268 -7.86 23.55 7.07
CA ILE A 268 -8.67 24.51 7.80
C ILE A 268 -8.62 24.00 9.24
N THR A 269 -7.82 24.64 10.09
CA THR A 269 -7.74 24.28 11.52
C THR A 269 -9.05 24.74 12.17
N LEU A 270 -10.09 23.92 12.06
CA LEU A 270 -11.42 24.18 12.61
C LEU A 270 -11.40 23.95 14.12
N THR A 271 -10.92 24.90 14.91
CA THR A 271 -10.98 24.79 16.38
C THR A 271 -11.76 25.95 16.97
N GLY A 272 -12.74 25.65 17.82
CA GLY A 272 -13.54 26.67 18.49
C GLY A 272 -14.64 26.12 19.40
N LEU A 273 -15.43 27.05 19.92
CA LEU A 273 -16.60 26.83 20.76
C LEU A 273 -17.84 27.28 19.99
N PHE A 274 -18.96 26.59 20.20
CA PHE A 274 -20.24 26.97 19.63
C PHE A 274 -21.37 26.79 20.64
N SER A 275 -22.16 27.83 20.86
CA SER A 275 -23.43 27.81 21.58
C SER A 275 -24.57 28.12 20.61
N HIS A 276 -25.79 27.68 20.91
CA HIS A 276 -26.97 27.98 20.09
C HIS A 276 -27.19 29.50 19.90
N THR A 277 -26.79 30.31 20.88
CA THR A 277 -26.82 31.78 20.82
C THR A 277 -25.82 32.37 19.84
N ASP A 278 -24.81 31.60 19.42
CA ASP A 278 -23.84 32.01 18.41
C ASP A 278 -24.39 31.82 16.98
N ALA A 279 -25.53 31.15 16.83
CA ALA A 279 -26.17 30.96 15.53
C ALA A 279 -26.74 32.27 15.00
N SER A 280 -26.28 32.74 13.83
CA SER A 280 -26.86 33.92 13.18
C SER A 280 -28.23 33.57 12.60
N VAL A 281 -29.23 34.41 12.85
CA VAL A 281 -30.57 34.28 12.27
C VAL A 281 -30.68 35.25 11.11
N LEU A 282 -31.10 34.76 9.94
CA LEU A 282 -31.38 35.64 8.81
C LEU A 282 -32.87 35.93 8.68
N LYS A 283 -33.18 37.18 8.31
CA LYS A 283 -34.52 37.61 7.92
C LYS A 283 -34.86 37.18 6.48
N ASN A 284 -33.85 37.17 5.61
CA ASN A 284 -33.95 36.78 4.19
C ASN A 284 -32.63 36.10 3.74
N ALA A 285 -32.38 35.94 2.43
CA ALA A 285 -31.17 35.27 1.94
C ALA A 285 -29.83 35.94 2.36
N VAL A 286 -29.84 37.24 2.73
CA VAL A 286 -28.62 38.06 2.90
C VAL A 286 -28.57 38.91 4.16
N SER A 287 -29.72 39.27 4.72
CA SER A 287 -29.83 40.23 5.81
C SER A 287 -30.04 39.50 7.14
N PRO A 288 -29.24 39.83 8.17
CA PRO A 288 -29.47 39.31 9.52
C PRO A 288 -30.80 39.83 10.06
N GLU A 289 -31.45 39.03 10.90
CA GLU A 289 -32.60 39.46 11.70
C GLU A 289 -32.11 40.35 12.84
N THR A 290 -32.63 41.57 12.91
CA THR A 290 -32.25 42.56 13.92
C THR A 290 -33.18 42.57 15.12
N ASP A 291 -34.39 42.00 14.98
CA ASP A 291 -35.33 41.85 16.07
C ASP A 291 -34.87 40.74 17.04
N GLN A 292 -34.38 41.15 18.21
CA GLN A 292 -33.86 40.25 19.23
C GLN A 292 -34.89 39.26 19.78
N ALA A 293 -36.18 39.60 19.77
CA ALA A 293 -37.23 38.68 20.20
C ALA A 293 -37.42 37.55 19.19
N ILE A 294 -37.31 37.85 17.89
CA ILE A 294 -37.33 36.85 16.82
C ILE A 294 -36.06 36.01 16.86
N VAL A 295 -34.88 36.64 16.98
CA VAL A 295 -33.59 35.94 17.06
C VAL A 295 -33.59 34.92 18.20
N SER A 296 -33.97 35.35 19.40
CA SER A 296 -34.01 34.49 20.60
C SER A 296 -34.98 33.32 20.43
N LYS A 297 -36.17 33.55 19.85
CA LYS A 297 -37.14 32.49 19.55
C LYS A 297 -36.60 31.46 18.56
N VAL A 298 -35.96 31.93 17.48
CA VAL A 298 -35.39 31.06 16.44
C VAL A 298 -34.22 30.25 16.97
N GLN A 299 -33.30 30.85 17.73
CA GLN A 299 -32.18 30.16 18.36
C GLN A 299 -32.65 29.13 19.40
N LYS A 300 -33.66 29.48 20.21
CA LYS A 300 -34.27 28.54 21.16
C LYS A 300 -34.91 27.35 20.44
N GLN A 301 -35.68 27.60 19.38
CA GLN A 301 -36.29 26.51 18.62
C GLN A 301 -35.24 25.64 17.92
N TYR A 302 -34.16 26.23 17.39
CA TYR A 302 -33.03 25.47 16.86
C TYR A 302 -32.38 24.59 17.93
N ARG A 303 -32.17 25.13 19.14
CA ARG A 303 -31.66 24.37 20.28
C ARG A 303 -32.53 23.15 20.59
N GLU A 304 -33.83 23.37 20.72
CA GLU A 304 -34.78 22.33 21.13
C GLU A 304 -35.08 21.30 20.04
N ALA A 305 -35.15 21.74 18.77
CA ALA A 305 -35.56 20.87 17.67
C ALA A 305 -34.38 20.13 16.99
N VAL A 306 -33.18 20.72 16.99
CA VAL A 306 -32.07 20.24 16.15
C VAL A 306 -30.87 19.77 16.97
N ILE A 307 -30.45 20.54 17.98
CA ILE A 307 -29.24 20.26 18.76
C ILE A 307 -29.51 19.94 20.23
N ALA A 308 -30.70 19.45 20.57
CA ALA A 308 -31.13 19.23 21.96
C ALA A 308 -30.19 18.34 22.78
N ASN A 309 -29.50 17.41 22.13
CA ASN A 309 -28.57 16.46 22.75
C ASN A 309 -27.10 16.89 22.64
N LEU A 310 -26.83 18.09 22.11
CA LEU A 310 -25.48 18.58 21.94
C LEU A 310 -25.03 19.29 23.23
N PRO A 311 -23.87 18.92 23.81
CA PRO A 311 -23.34 19.63 24.97
C PRO A 311 -23.02 21.08 24.60
N GLU A 312 -23.26 21.99 25.55
CA GLU A 312 -23.22 23.42 25.32
C GLU A 312 -22.31 24.12 26.35
N PRO A 313 -21.23 24.82 25.93
CA PRO A 313 -20.82 25.03 24.53
C PRO A 313 -20.25 23.77 23.88
N PHE A 314 -20.57 23.60 22.60
CA PHE A 314 -20.06 22.51 21.77
C PHE A 314 -18.63 22.83 21.31
N HIS A 315 -17.69 21.98 21.71
CA HIS A 315 -16.30 22.07 21.28
C HIS A 315 -16.11 21.35 19.94
N TYR A 316 -15.51 22.05 18.97
CA TYR A 316 -15.05 21.47 17.72
C TYR A 316 -13.55 21.73 17.53
N ASP A 317 -12.85 20.78 16.94
CA ASP A 317 -11.41 20.86 16.67
C ASP A 317 -11.06 20.24 15.32
N SER A 318 -9.79 20.38 14.91
CA SER A 318 -9.27 19.87 13.63
C SER A 318 -9.32 18.36 13.46
N SER A 319 -9.65 17.58 14.50
CA SER A 319 -9.89 16.13 14.40
C SER A 319 -11.31 15.79 13.93
N MET A 320 -12.24 16.73 14.03
CA MET A 320 -13.62 16.56 13.57
C MET A 320 -13.73 16.88 12.08
N SER A 321 -14.19 15.90 11.29
CA SER A 321 -14.47 16.14 9.87
C SER A 321 -15.61 17.15 9.69
N LEU A 322 -15.61 17.89 8.59
CA LEU A 322 -16.71 18.82 8.26
C LEU A 322 -18.06 18.11 8.25
N ALA A 323 -18.13 16.89 7.71
CA ALA A 323 -19.34 16.07 7.72
C ALA A 323 -19.81 15.73 9.15
N GLU A 324 -18.87 15.44 10.07
CA GLU A 324 -19.21 15.16 11.48
C GLU A 324 -19.67 16.43 12.21
N LEU A 325 -18.96 17.54 12.04
CA LEU A 325 -19.30 18.85 12.59
C LEU A 325 -20.70 19.29 12.16
N SER A 326 -20.95 19.22 10.87
CA SER A 326 -22.21 19.64 10.29
C SER A 326 -23.37 18.73 10.63
N LYS A 327 -23.13 17.41 10.73
CA LYS A 327 -24.15 16.49 11.23
C LYS A 327 -24.52 16.81 12.68
N LYS A 328 -23.54 17.10 13.54
CA LYS A 328 -23.75 17.42 14.96
C LYS A 328 -24.50 18.74 15.16
N LEU A 329 -24.18 19.74 14.34
CA LEU A 329 -24.85 21.04 14.33
C LEU A 329 -26.11 21.05 13.45
N GLY A 330 -26.56 19.89 12.96
CA GLY A 330 -27.82 19.72 12.24
C GLY A 330 -27.91 20.43 10.90
N HIS A 331 -26.80 20.59 10.17
CA HIS A 331 -26.82 21.15 8.82
C HIS A 331 -27.86 20.46 7.92
N GLY A 332 -28.64 21.26 7.18
CA GLY A 332 -29.70 20.79 6.29
C GLY A 332 -30.94 20.30 7.02
N GLN A 333 -30.93 20.20 8.35
CA GLN A 333 -32.15 19.94 9.10
C GLN A 333 -33.06 21.16 9.08
N HIS A 334 -34.35 20.87 9.12
CA HIS A 334 -35.40 21.87 9.14
C HIS A 334 -36.04 21.90 10.52
N PHE A 335 -36.42 23.09 10.95
CA PHE A 335 -37.29 23.26 12.11
C PHE A 335 -38.34 24.32 11.82
N THR A 336 -39.45 24.22 12.53
CA THR A 336 -40.62 25.07 12.35
C THR A 336 -40.86 25.83 13.65
N LEU A 337 -41.12 27.13 13.53
CA LEU A 337 -41.59 27.96 14.64
C LEU A 337 -43.09 27.75 14.87
N ASP A 338 -43.59 28.11 16.05
CA ASP A 338 -45.02 28.03 16.39
C ASP A 338 -45.94 28.79 15.42
N ASN A 339 -45.42 29.82 14.74
CA ASN A 339 -46.14 30.59 13.73
C ASN A 339 -46.08 29.99 12.31
N GLY A 340 -45.56 28.77 12.15
CA GLY A 340 -45.47 28.05 10.88
C GLY A 340 -44.29 28.44 9.98
N ARG A 341 -43.46 29.43 10.35
CA ARG A 341 -42.24 29.74 9.57
C ARG A 341 -41.23 28.61 9.70
N ARG A 342 -40.71 28.16 8.54
CA ARG A 342 -39.71 27.09 8.45
C ARG A 342 -38.32 27.67 8.22
N TYR A 343 -37.37 27.17 8.99
CA TYR A 343 -35.96 27.49 8.87
C TYR A 343 -35.18 26.23 8.49
N VAL A 344 -34.06 26.43 7.81
CA VAL A 344 -33.04 25.41 7.57
C VAL A 344 -31.74 25.84 8.22
N VAL A 345 -31.07 24.87 8.82
CA VAL A 345 -29.80 25.09 9.48
C VAL A 345 -28.67 24.99 8.47
N VAL A 346 -27.85 26.05 8.40
CA VAL A 346 -26.68 26.13 7.51
C VAL A 346 -25.43 26.25 8.36
N VAL A 347 -24.71 25.16 8.50
CA VAL A 347 -23.37 25.13 9.12
C VAL A 347 -22.33 25.54 8.08
N ASN A 348 -21.60 26.63 8.32
CA ASN A 348 -20.52 27.14 7.46
C ASN A 348 -19.27 27.50 8.30
N PRO A 349 -18.32 26.58 8.42
CA PRO A 349 -17.12 26.76 9.24
C PRO A 349 -16.09 27.73 8.66
N ALA A 350 -16.22 28.14 7.39
CA ALA A 350 -15.33 29.12 6.78
C ALA A 350 -15.87 30.56 6.86
N SER A 351 -17.07 30.75 7.42
CA SER A 351 -17.67 32.06 7.61
C SER A 351 -17.43 32.59 9.03
N ARG A 352 -17.67 33.89 9.25
CA ARG A 352 -17.57 34.49 10.59
C ARG A 352 -18.54 33.86 11.60
N THR A 353 -19.61 33.22 11.12
CA THR A 353 -20.62 32.60 11.98
C THR A 353 -20.81 31.14 11.62
N LEU A 354 -20.45 30.25 12.55
CA LEU A 354 -20.42 28.81 12.29
C LEU A 354 -21.78 28.23 11.87
N VAL A 355 -22.89 28.72 12.46
CA VAL A 355 -24.25 28.28 12.14
C VAL A 355 -25.09 29.49 11.74
N THR A 356 -25.77 29.37 10.61
CA THR A 356 -26.73 30.35 10.13
C THR A 356 -28.09 29.69 9.97
N LEU A 357 -29.14 30.29 10.54
CA LEU A 357 -30.52 29.82 10.49
C LEU A 357 -31.25 30.62 9.40
N VAL A 358 -31.55 29.97 8.29
CA VAL A 358 -32.03 30.62 7.07
C VAL A 358 -33.50 30.27 6.84
N PRO A 359 -34.38 31.24 6.53
CA PRO A 359 -35.75 30.93 6.12
C PRO A 359 -35.75 30.01 4.89
N GLN A 360 -36.51 28.92 4.94
CA GLN A 360 -36.47 27.87 3.91
C GLN A 360 -36.80 28.41 2.51
N SER A 361 -37.68 29.42 2.41
CA SER A 361 -38.05 30.06 1.14
C SER A 361 -36.89 30.77 0.42
N GLN A 362 -35.77 30.98 1.12
CA GLN A 362 -34.60 31.70 0.61
C GLN A 362 -33.44 30.77 0.23
N VAL A 363 -33.62 29.45 0.39
CA VAL A 363 -32.60 28.46 0.09
C VAL A 363 -32.89 27.80 -1.26
N LYS A 364 -32.02 28.07 -2.24
CA LYS A 364 -31.91 27.25 -3.44
C LYS A 364 -30.86 26.17 -3.19
N TRP A 365 -31.29 24.91 -3.20
CA TRP A 365 -30.37 23.78 -3.22
C TRP A 365 -29.78 23.68 -4.63
N LEU A 366 -28.48 23.94 -4.75
CA LEU A 366 -27.74 23.76 -5.99
C LEU A 366 -27.31 22.31 -6.10
N ASP A 367 -27.67 21.66 -7.20
CA ASP A 367 -27.14 20.35 -7.55
C ASP A 367 -25.72 20.54 -8.11
N VAL A 368 -24.71 20.35 -7.26
CA VAL A 368 -23.31 20.52 -7.65
C VAL A 368 -22.90 19.35 -8.53
N GLN A 369 -22.68 19.63 -9.81
CA GLN A 369 -22.18 18.63 -10.75
C GLN A 369 -20.68 18.42 -10.53
N THR A 370 -20.31 17.24 -10.05
CA THR A 370 -18.91 16.85 -9.84
C THR A 370 -18.46 15.89 -10.94
N ALA A 371 -17.44 16.28 -11.70
CA ALA A 371 -16.75 15.41 -12.64
C ALA A 371 -15.30 15.20 -12.18
N VAL A 372 -14.71 14.06 -12.53
CA VAL A 372 -13.25 13.88 -12.43
C VAL A 372 -12.72 13.92 -13.84
N SER A 373 -12.06 15.02 -14.22
CA SER A 373 -11.42 15.13 -15.52
C SER A 373 -10.00 14.57 -15.51
N GLY A 374 -9.53 14.26 -16.70
CA GLY A 374 -8.19 13.75 -16.92
C GLY A 374 -8.01 12.26 -16.60
N LEU A 375 -9.08 11.56 -16.20
CA LEU A 375 -9.09 10.10 -16.04
C LEU A 375 -8.88 9.36 -17.35
N ASP A 376 -9.19 9.97 -18.49
CA ASP A 376 -8.96 9.39 -19.83
C ASP A 376 -7.72 9.95 -20.53
N SER A 377 -7.02 10.89 -19.90
CA SER A 377 -5.87 11.57 -20.48
C SER A 377 -4.57 11.26 -19.74
N GLY A 378 -3.44 11.30 -20.45
CA GLY A 378 -2.13 11.08 -19.86
C GLY A 378 -1.93 9.64 -19.37
N LEU A 379 -0.90 9.45 -18.51
CA LEU A 379 -0.47 8.12 -18.08
C LEU A 379 -1.58 7.33 -17.36
N LEU A 380 -2.46 7.98 -16.57
CA LEU A 380 -3.53 7.26 -15.86
C LEU A 380 -4.67 6.78 -16.76
N GLY A 381 -5.10 7.56 -17.74
CA GLY A 381 -6.19 7.15 -18.61
C GLY A 381 -5.86 6.00 -19.54
N MET A 382 -4.57 5.82 -19.81
CA MET A 382 -4.06 4.62 -20.44
C MET A 382 -3.80 3.51 -19.43
N LEU A 383 -3.37 3.82 -18.19
CA LEU A 383 -3.07 2.81 -17.16
C LEU A 383 -4.30 2.04 -16.64
N LEU A 384 -5.42 2.74 -16.45
CA LEU A 384 -6.62 2.22 -15.81
C LEU A 384 -7.58 1.65 -16.86
N ASN A 385 -8.17 0.48 -16.60
CA ASN A 385 -9.29 -0.01 -17.40
C ASN A 385 -10.59 0.71 -17.00
N ASP A 386 -11.65 0.57 -17.79
CA ASP A 386 -12.91 1.30 -17.57
C ASP A 386 -13.55 1.01 -16.21
N ASP A 387 -13.43 -0.21 -15.71
CA ASP A 387 -13.93 -0.60 -14.38
C ASP A 387 -13.15 0.13 -13.27
N LEU A 388 -11.84 0.19 -13.39
CA LEU A 388 -10.95 0.84 -12.44
C LEU A 388 -11.07 2.37 -12.50
N LYS A 389 -11.24 2.95 -13.70
CA LYS A 389 -11.57 4.36 -13.89
C LYS A 389 -12.88 4.71 -13.18
N LYS A 390 -13.92 3.90 -13.36
CA LYS A 390 -15.20 4.06 -12.65
C LYS A 390 -15.02 4.00 -11.13
N GLN A 391 -14.21 3.07 -10.63
CA GLN A 391 -13.94 2.98 -9.19
C GLN A 391 -13.15 4.18 -8.65
N VAL A 392 -12.14 4.69 -9.38
CA VAL A 392 -11.40 5.91 -9.02
C VAL A 392 -12.33 7.14 -9.06
N GLN A 393 -13.17 7.25 -10.09
CA GLN A 393 -14.21 8.27 -10.20
C GLN A 393 -15.17 8.23 -9.01
N SER A 394 -15.71 7.05 -8.66
CA SER A 394 -16.60 6.87 -7.51
C SER A 394 -15.90 7.21 -6.20
N ALA A 395 -14.65 6.78 -6.01
CA ALA A 395 -13.87 7.06 -4.82
C ALA A 395 -13.58 8.55 -4.67
N ALA A 396 -13.14 9.22 -5.74
CA ALA A 396 -12.88 10.66 -5.76
C ALA A 396 -14.14 11.47 -5.49
N ASN A 397 -15.26 11.12 -6.13
CA ASN A 397 -16.54 11.77 -5.88
C ASN A 397 -16.99 11.59 -4.43
N LEU A 398 -16.90 10.38 -3.87
CA LEU A 398 -17.26 10.11 -2.48
C LEU A 398 -16.35 10.87 -1.50
N TYR A 399 -15.04 10.86 -1.74
CA TYR A 399 -14.07 11.52 -0.87
C TYR A 399 -14.21 13.05 -0.94
N TYR A 400 -14.42 13.60 -2.14
CA TYR A 400 -14.72 15.02 -2.31
C TYR A 400 -16.03 15.38 -1.60
N LYS A 401 -17.09 14.57 -1.78
CA LYS A 401 -18.37 14.79 -1.12
C LYS A 401 -18.24 14.81 0.40
N LEU A 402 -17.49 13.90 0.99
CA LEU A 402 -17.29 13.83 2.44
C LEU A 402 -16.47 15.01 3.00
N ASN A 403 -15.50 15.52 2.23
CA ASN A 403 -14.58 16.55 2.73
C ASN A 403 -14.99 17.99 2.38
N TYR A 404 -15.69 18.20 1.26
CA TYR A 404 -15.99 19.54 0.73
C TYR A 404 -17.48 19.81 0.56
N LEU A 405 -18.30 18.79 0.23
CA LEU A 405 -19.75 18.97 0.03
C LEU A 405 -20.62 18.52 1.21
N GLY A 406 -20.04 17.90 2.24
CA GLY A 406 -20.70 17.03 3.21
C GLY A 406 -21.76 17.65 4.11
N SER A 407 -22.26 18.84 3.74
CA SER A 407 -23.18 19.72 4.44
C SER A 407 -23.06 21.16 3.89
N LEU A 408 -23.06 21.40 2.58
CA LEU A 408 -22.87 22.76 2.07
C LEU A 408 -24.12 23.26 1.36
N VAL A 409 -24.83 24.19 1.97
CA VAL A 409 -25.88 24.98 1.30
C VAL A 409 -25.21 26.19 0.65
N ILE A 410 -25.10 26.18 -0.67
CA ILE A 410 -24.63 27.33 -1.44
C ILE A 410 -25.82 28.27 -1.62
N LEU A 411 -25.73 29.47 -1.03
CA LEU A 411 -26.78 30.48 -1.16
C LEU A 411 -26.46 31.36 -2.38
N SER A 412 -27.48 31.63 -3.20
CA SER A 412 -27.42 32.52 -4.36
C SER A 412 -26.64 33.85 -4.15
N PRO A 413 -26.80 34.55 -3.01
CA PRO A 413 -26.06 35.79 -2.76
C PRO A 413 -24.58 35.63 -2.35
N MET A 414 -24.07 34.42 -2.10
CA MET A 414 -22.65 34.23 -1.79
C MET A 414 -21.79 34.70 -2.96
N SER A 415 -20.66 35.37 -2.68
CA SER A 415 -19.72 35.77 -3.74
C SER A 415 -19.04 34.55 -4.38
N ASP A 416 -18.62 34.67 -5.64
CA ASP A 416 -17.93 33.59 -6.36
C ASP A 416 -16.65 33.17 -5.62
N LYS A 417 -15.93 34.13 -5.03
CA LYS A 417 -14.75 33.87 -4.20
C LYS A 417 -15.08 33.00 -2.99
N THR A 418 -16.19 33.30 -2.31
CA THR A 418 -16.64 32.52 -1.14
C THR A 418 -17.01 31.11 -1.55
N VAL A 419 -17.79 30.94 -2.63
CA VAL A 419 -18.21 29.63 -3.13
C VAL A 419 -17.00 28.80 -3.59
N LYS A 420 -16.06 29.41 -4.32
CA LYS A 420 -14.79 28.79 -4.72
C LYS A 420 -13.96 28.32 -3.53
N GLN A 421 -13.81 29.15 -2.50
CA GLN A 421 -13.07 28.78 -1.28
C GLN A 421 -13.73 27.63 -0.51
N LEU A 422 -15.06 27.64 -0.38
CA LEU A 422 -15.81 26.57 0.30
C LEU A 422 -15.68 25.22 -0.43
N LEU A 423 -15.71 25.26 -1.76
CA LEU A 423 -15.60 24.08 -2.60
C LEU A 423 -14.14 23.65 -2.84
N GLY A 424 -13.17 24.40 -2.32
CA GLY A 424 -11.75 24.06 -2.38
C GLY A 424 -11.07 24.39 -3.70
N ASP A 425 -11.57 25.35 -4.48
CA ASP A 425 -10.96 25.80 -5.74
C ASP A 425 -9.46 26.12 -5.56
N GLY A 426 -8.62 25.58 -6.44
CA GLY A 426 -7.17 25.70 -6.38
C GLY A 426 -6.49 24.86 -5.29
N ARG A 427 -7.24 24.08 -4.50
CA ARG A 427 -6.68 23.10 -3.56
C ARG A 427 -6.52 21.75 -4.21
N GLN A 428 -5.70 20.91 -3.57
CA GLN A 428 -5.42 19.56 -4.05
C GLN A 428 -6.05 18.50 -3.12
N LEU A 429 -6.92 17.68 -3.69
CA LEU A 429 -7.48 16.46 -3.08
C LEU A 429 -6.48 15.31 -3.24
N LYS A 430 -6.08 14.67 -2.15
CA LYS A 430 -5.16 13.52 -2.17
C LYS A 430 -5.90 12.25 -1.81
N ILE A 431 -5.86 11.25 -2.67
CA ILE A 431 -6.52 9.96 -2.48
C ILE A 431 -5.47 8.86 -2.47
N ASN A 432 -5.36 8.16 -1.34
CA ASN A 432 -4.52 6.98 -1.26
C ASN A 432 -5.26 5.79 -1.89
N ILE A 433 -4.84 5.39 -3.08
CA ILE A 433 -5.47 4.31 -3.85
C ILE A 433 -5.25 2.95 -3.18
N GLU A 434 -4.23 2.79 -2.31
CA GLU A 434 -4.01 1.56 -1.52
C GLU A 434 -5.23 1.23 -0.64
N SER A 435 -6.02 2.24 -0.26
CA SER A 435 -7.24 2.05 0.53
C SER A 435 -8.38 1.37 -0.26
N PHE A 436 -8.32 1.42 -1.59
CA PHE A 436 -9.28 0.79 -2.50
C PHE A 436 -8.65 -0.46 -3.15
N PHE A 437 -7.41 -0.35 -3.64
CA PHE A 437 -6.62 -1.37 -4.32
C PHE A 437 -5.29 -1.59 -3.60
N GLU A 438 -5.27 -2.55 -2.68
CA GLU A 438 -4.12 -2.85 -1.80
C GLU A 438 -2.81 -3.22 -2.54
N GLU A 439 -2.83 -3.43 -3.86
CA GLU A 439 -1.64 -3.70 -4.68
C GLU A 439 -1.01 -2.44 -5.28
N LEU A 440 -1.73 -1.30 -5.29
CA LEU A 440 -1.28 -0.04 -5.88
C LEU A 440 -1.01 0.98 -4.77
N PRO A 441 0.23 1.12 -4.27
CA PRO A 441 0.59 2.10 -3.24
C PRO A 441 0.75 3.51 -3.85
N ILE A 442 -0.18 3.93 -4.71
CA ILE A 442 -0.16 5.24 -5.36
C ILE A 442 -1.09 6.19 -4.60
N THR A 443 -0.59 7.39 -4.33
CA THR A 443 -1.42 8.50 -3.87
C THR A 443 -1.70 9.37 -5.08
N VAL A 444 -2.93 9.30 -5.57
CA VAL A 444 -3.37 10.12 -6.69
C VAL A 444 -3.81 11.46 -6.14
N ARG A 445 -3.45 12.53 -6.85
CA ARG A 445 -3.79 13.90 -6.46
C ARG A 445 -4.69 14.49 -7.53
N PHE A 446 -5.73 15.20 -7.10
CA PHE A 446 -6.66 15.90 -7.98
C PHE A 446 -6.67 17.37 -7.59
N ASP A 447 -6.38 18.25 -8.52
CA ASP A 447 -6.56 19.68 -8.35
C ASP A 447 -8.04 20.01 -8.53
N ILE A 448 -8.60 20.75 -7.59
CA ILE A 448 -10.02 21.08 -7.58
C ILE A 448 -10.21 22.39 -8.35
N GLY A 449 -11.01 22.36 -9.40
CA GLY A 449 -11.46 23.52 -10.15
C GLY A 449 -12.96 23.76 -9.96
N VAL A 450 -13.35 25.00 -9.71
CA VAL A 450 -14.75 25.39 -9.48
C VAL A 450 -15.19 26.46 -10.47
N THR A 451 -16.25 26.16 -11.20
CA THR A 451 -16.89 27.08 -12.17
C THR A 451 -18.30 27.43 -11.67
N ILE A 452 -18.64 28.71 -11.70
CA ILE A 452 -19.93 29.23 -11.23
C ILE A 452 -20.58 29.99 -12.38
N LYS A 453 -21.88 29.75 -12.61
CA LYS A 453 -22.70 30.53 -13.53
C LYS A 453 -23.75 31.32 -12.76
N ARG A 454 -24.04 32.53 -13.24
CA ARG A 454 -25.07 33.42 -12.67
C ARG A 454 -26.09 33.84 -13.71
N ASP A 455 -27.31 34.07 -13.24
CA ASP A 455 -28.40 34.71 -13.96
C ASP A 455 -28.98 35.90 -13.16
N ALA A 456 -30.08 36.47 -13.63
CA ALA A 456 -30.77 37.59 -12.97
C ALA A 456 -31.25 37.28 -11.54
N ASN A 457 -31.33 36.00 -11.15
CA ASN A 457 -31.74 35.51 -9.83
C ASN A 457 -30.56 34.99 -8.98
N GLY A 458 -29.33 35.28 -9.42
CA GLY A 458 -28.07 34.97 -8.76
C GLY A 458 -27.45 33.65 -9.25
N ILE A 459 -26.96 32.77 -8.36
CA ILE A 459 -26.22 31.55 -8.79
C ILE A 459 -27.19 30.58 -9.46
N SER A 460 -26.93 30.25 -10.74
CA SER A 460 -27.76 29.36 -11.55
C SER A 460 -27.16 27.96 -11.69
N ALA A 461 -25.83 27.83 -11.66
CA ALA A 461 -25.14 26.53 -11.67
C ALA A 461 -23.76 26.61 -11.01
N VAL A 462 -23.33 25.50 -10.39
CA VAL A 462 -21.97 25.31 -9.88
C VAL A 462 -21.45 23.96 -10.36
N THR A 463 -20.28 23.97 -11.00
CA THR A 463 -19.60 22.78 -11.50
C THR A 463 -18.25 22.65 -10.81
N VAL A 464 -17.95 21.45 -10.32
CA VAL A 464 -16.65 21.11 -9.75
C VAL A 464 -15.97 20.11 -10.67
N ASP A 465 -14.76 20.45 -11.08
CA ASP A 465 -13.86 19.57 -11.80
C ASP A 465 -12.73 19.10 -10.88
N LEU A 466 -12.62 17.80 -10.68
CA LEU A 466 -11.50 17.17 -9.99
C LEU A 466 -10.48 16.76 -11.05
N LYS A 467 -9.58 17.67 -11.39
CA LYS A 467 -8.59 17.44 -12.43
C LYS A 467 -7.41 16.64 -11.89
N LEU A 468 -7.14 15.49 -12.49
CA LEU A 468 -5.97 14.70 -12.10
C LEU A 468 -4.66 15.49 -12.25
N ASP A 469 -3.86 15.52 -11.18
CA ASP A 469 -2.49 16.05 -11.19
C ASP A 469 -1.53 14.97 -11.74
N PRO A 470 -0.94 15.16 -12.93
CA PRO A 470 -0.05 14.19 -13.55
C PRO A 470 1.23 13.93 -12.73
N ASP A 471 1.66 14.88 -11.89
CA ASP A 471 2.86 14.71 -11.06
C ASP A 471 2.62 13.76 -9.89
N SER A 472 1.36 13.49 -9.53
CA SER A 472 1.02 12.47 -8.54
C SER A 472 1.41 11.05 -8.95
N LEU A 473 1.72 10.86 -10.22
CA LEU A 473 2.08 9.57 -10.84
C LEU A 473 3.59 9.40 -11.01
N LYS A 474 4.36 10.46 -10.75
CA LYS A 474 5.82 10.37 -10.79
C LYS A 474 6.28 9.51 -9.62
N VAL A 475 6.73 8.29 -9.93
CA VAL A 475 7.40 7.43 -8.96
C VAL A 475 8.71 8.14 -8.56
N PRO A 476 8.91 8.48 -7.28
CA PRO A 476 10.15 9.12 -6.86
C PRO A 476 11.34 8.23 -7.18
N ALA A 477 12.43 8.84 -7.66
CA ALA A 477 13.68 8.12 -7.88
C ALA A 477 14.09 7.43 -6.57
N PRO A 478 14.40 6.13 -6.58
CA PRO A 478 14.66 5.40 -5.36
C PRO A 478 15.90 5.94 -4.66
N ALA A 479 15.84 6.05 -3.33
CA ALA A 479 17.02 6.24 -2.49
C ALA A 479 17.85 4.94 -2.50
N ASN A 480 18.65 4.77 -3.55
CA ASN A 480 19.33 3.51 -3.85
C ASN A 480 20.86 3.61 -3.61
N PRO A 481 21.44 2.78 -2.73
CA PRO A 481 22.90 2.79 -2.49
C PRO A 481 23.73 2.15 -3.62
N ALA A 482 23.13 1.39 -4.55
CA ALA A 482 23.80 0.71 -5.68
C ALA A 482 23.42 1.26 -7.07
N LYS A 483 22.80 2.45 -7.14
CA LYS A 483 22.44 3.13 -8.41
C LYS A 483 21.70 2.22 -9.44
N CYS A 484 20.68 1.48 -9.01
CA CYS A 484 19.90 0.64 -9.94
C CYS A 484 19.17 1.48 -10.98
N ARG A 485 19.28 1.08 -12.25
CA ARG A 485 18.63 1.69 -13.42
C ARG A 485 17.61 0.72 -14.02
N LEU A 486 16.52 1.26 -14.55
CA LEU A 486 15.48 0.53 -15.26
C LEU A 486 15.39 1.09 -16.67
N ASP A 487 15.91 0.33 -17.60
CA ASP A 487 15.92 0.63 -19.03
C ASP A 487 14.80 -0.18 -19.68
N ILE A 488 13.89 0.52 -20.34
CA ILE A 488 12.70 -0.11 -20.93
C ILE A 488 12.77 0.07 -22.44
N ASP A 489 12.76 -1.06 -23.12
CA ASP A 489 12.70 -1.17 -24.56
C ASP A 489 11.28 -1.59 -24.98
N VAL A 490 10.58 -0.67 -25.63
CA VAL A 490 9.23 -0.87 -26.18
C VAL A 490 9.22 -0.84 -27.70
N SER A 491 10.40 -0.89 -28.34
CA SER A 491 10.51 -0.81 -29.81
C SER A 491 9.73 -1.92 -30.52
N ARG A 492 9.58 -3.08 -29.87
CA ARG A 492 8.90 -4.27 -30.40
C ARG A 492 7.38 -4.30 -30.16
N LEU A 493 6.83 -3.23 -29.60
CA LEU A 493 5.38 -3.06 -29.43
C LEU A 493 4.73 -2.31 -30.61
N GLU A 494 5.51 -1.84 -31.58
CA GLU A 494 5.01 -1.10 -32.76
C GLU A 494 4.16 0.14 -32.40
N LEU A 495 4.49 0.77 -31.26
CA LEU A 495 3.76 1.90 -30.72
C LEU A 495 4.03 3.19 -31.52
N ASN A 496 3.04 4.06 -31.62
CA ASN A 496 3.25 5.39 -32.21
C ASN A 496 4.09 6.29 -31.30
N PHE A 497 4.58 7.41 -31.84
CA PHE A 497 5.47 8.34 -31.12
C PHE A 497 4.90 8.81 -29.77
N TRP A 498 3.58 8.98 -29.68
CA TRP A 498 2.92 9.43 -28.46
C TRP A 498 2.77 8.31 -27.41
N GLU A 499 2.66 7.05 -27.85
CA GLU A 499 2.50 5.87 -26.98
C GLU A 499 3.80 5.37 -26.35
N VAL A 500 4.96 5.61 -26.97
CA VAL A 500 6.28 5.18 -26.45
C VAL A 500 6.58 5.68 -25.03
N PRO A 501 6.51 6.99 -24.71
CA PRO A 501 6.76 7.47 -23.34
C PRO A 501 5.74 6.91 -22.35
N LEU A 502 4.53 6.60 -22.80
CA LEU A 502 3.43 6.09 -21.98
C LEU A 502 3.65 4.63 -21.61
N ALA A 503 4.02 3.78 -22.56
CA ALA A 503 4.38 2.39 -22.30
C ALA A 503 5.59 2.28 -21.36
N LYS A 504 6.60 3.12 -21.54
CA LYS A 504 7.75 3.20 -20.62
C LYS A 504 7.32 3.65 -19.21
N GLY A 505 6.41 4.61 -19.10
CA GLY A 505 5.85 5.06 -17.81
C GLY A 505 5.08 3.95 -17.08
N ALA A 506 4.25 3.21 -17.83
CA ALA A 506 3.47 2.10 -17.27
C ALA A 506 4.39 0.99 -16.74
N ILE A 507 5.36 0.55 -17.55
CA ILE A 507 6.33 -0.48 -17.15
C ILE A 507 7.18 0.00 -15.96
N LYS A 508 7.57 1.29 -15.89
CA LYS A 508 8.23 1.88 -14.72
C LYS A 508 7.43 1.78 -13.44
N LEU A 509 6.10 1.84 -13.52
CA LEU A 509 5.22 1.70 -12.37
C LEU A 509 5.00 0.23 -12.00
N PHE A 510 4.74 -0.63 -12.99
CA PHE A 510 4.49 -2.06 -12.79
C PHE A 510 5.69 -2.82 -12.27
N TYR A 511 6.87 -2.51 -12.79
CA TYR A 511 8.07 -3.29 -12.51
C TYR A 511 8.41 -3.32 -11.00
N PRO A 512 8.47 -2.19 -10.26
CA PRO A 512 8.71 -2.20 -8.81
C PRO A 512 7.59 -2.85 -7.99
N MET A 513 6.36 -2.88 -8.49
CA MET A 513 5.26 -3.59 -7.84
C MET A 513 5.44 -5.10 -7.91
N ARG A 514 5.95 -5.60 -9.05
CA ARG A 514 6.26 -7.02 -9.23
C ARG A 514 7.58 -7.41 -8.56
N TYR A 515 8.57 -6.53 -8.61
CA TYR A 515 9.93 -6.72 -8.10
C TYR A 515 10.24 -5.69 -7.00
N PRO A 516 9.73 -5.89 -5.77
CA PRO A 516 9.78 -4.91 -4.67
C PRO A 516 11.18 -4.65 -4.10
N TYR A 517 12.20 -5.33 -4.65
CA TYR A 517 13.62 -5.14 -4.34
C TYR A 517 14.33 -4.18 -5.29
N TYR A 518 13.68 -3.72 -6.36
CA TYR A 518 14.26 -2.79 -7.35
C TYR A 518 14.91 -1.56 -6.70
N ASP A 519 14.30 -1.02 -5.67
CA ASP A 519 14.75 0.13 -4.88
C ASP A 519 15.56 -0.24 -3.62
N LYS A 520 15.78 -1.53 -3.35
CA LYS A 520 16.31 -2.04 -2.07
C LYS A 520 17.54 -2.93 -2.21
N ILE A 521 18.29 -2.76 -3.30
CA ILE A 521 19.55 -3.47 -3.53
C ILE A 521 20.63 -2.89 -2.61
N ALA A 522 21.22 -3.75 -1.77
CA ALA A 522 22.38 -3.41 -0.97
C ALA A 522 23.67 -3.73 -1.76
N GLN A 523 24.75 -2.98 -1.52
CA GLN A 523 26.03 -3.21 -2.19
C GLN A 523 26.60 -4.60 -1.87
N GLU A 524 26.38 -5.11 -0.66
CA GLU A 524 26.83 -6.45 -0.21
C GLU A 524 26.00 -7.62 -0.80
N MET A 525 24.96 -7.34 -1.59
CA MET A 525 24.13 -8.37 -2.18
C MET A 525 24.86 -9.07 -3.33
N SER A 526 24.84 -10.42 -3.36
CA SER A 526 25.47 -11.19 -4.43
C SER A 526 24.79 -10.96 -5.79
N PRO A 527 25.53 -11.04 -6.92
CA PRO A 527 24.98 -10.80 -8.25
C PRO A 527 23.82 -11.74 -8.60
N ASP A 528 23.96 -13.03 -8.28
CA ASP A 528 22.93 -14.04 -8.59
C ASP A 528 21.62 -13.71 -7.89
N LYS A 529 21.70 -13.28 -6.64
CA LYS A 529 20.54 -12.83 -5.89
C LYS A 529 19.95 -11.56 -6.45
N ILE A 530 20.76 -10.57 -6.81
CA ILE A 530 20.27 -9.33 -7.43
C ILE A 530 19.52 -9.67 -8.71
N LYS A 531 20.12 -10.48 -9.59
CA LYS A 531 19.49 -10.95 -10.83
C LYS A 531 18.15 -11.62 -10.53
N ARG A 532 18.09 -12.49 -9.54
CA ARG A 532 16.90 -13.24 -9.18
C ARG A 532 15.77 -12.37 -8.59
N VAL A 533 16.06 -11.51 -7.60
CA VAL A 533 15.05 -10.62 -6.98
C VAL A 533 14.55 -9.53 -7.92
N LEU A 534 15.26 -9.32 -9.02
CA LEU A 534 14.90 -8.44 -10.14
C LEU A 534 14.40 -9.22 -11.37
N GLY A 535 14.16 -10.53 -11.23
CA GLY A 535 13.48 -11.32 -12.25
C GLY A 535 14.27 -11.57 -13.53
N ASN A 536 15.61 -11.57 -13.49
CA ASN A 536 16.46 -11.88 -14.64
C ASN A 536 16.03 -13.18 -15.35
N GLY A 537 15.86 -13.11 -16.66
CA GLY A 537 15.41 -14.21 -17.52
C GLY A 537 13.92 -14.53 -17.39
N LYS A 538 13.18 -13.91 -16.46
CA LYS A 538 11.74 -14.12 -16.35
C LYS A 538 11.03 -13.30 -17.42
N THR A 539 9.94 -13.87 -17.92
CA THR A 539 8.98 -13.19 -18.77
C THR A 539 7.65 -13.09 -18.04
N ILE A 540 7.06 -11.91 -17.97
CA ILE A 540 5.74 -11.69 -17.41
C ILE A 540 4.80 -11.18 -18.48
N THR A 541 3.62 -11.77 -18.55
CA THR A 541 2.55 -11.26 -19.40
C THR A 541 1.86 -10.13 -18.68
N ILE A 542 1.83 -8.95 -19.31
CA ILE A 542 0.99 -7.85 -18.88
C ILE A 542 -0.21 -7.74 -19.82
N ASN A 543 -1.39 -7.66 -19.21
CA ASN A 543 -2.62 -7.28 -19.87
C ASN A 543 -3.28 -6.21 -19.00
N GLN A 544 -2.59 -5.09 -18.89
CA GLN A 544 -3.05 -3.92 -18.19
C GLN A 544 -2.82 -2.74 -19.10
N SER A 545 -3.68 -1.72 -18.95
CA SER A 545 -3.41 -0.43 -19.57
C SER A 545 -3.48 -0.40 -21.10
N GLY A 546 -4.30 -1.26 -21.71
CA GLY A 546 -4.32 -1.44 -23.17
C GLY A 546 -3.04 -2.04 -23.77
N ILE A 547 -2.02 -2.29 -22.95
CA ILE A 547 -0.75 -2.88 -23.35
C ILE A 547 -0.84 -4.38 -23.08
N LYS A 548 -0.95 -5.14 -24.18
CA LYS A 548 -0.85 -6.59 -24.21
C LYS A 548 0.57 -6.96 -24.65
N ALA A 549 1.43 -7.21 -23.67
CA ALA A 549 2.83 -7.49 -23.93
C ALA A 549 3.39 -8.59 -23.02
N ASN A 550 4.38 -9.31 -23.53
CA ASN A 550 5.30 -10.09 -22.73
C ASN A 550 6.49 -9.19 -22.39
N LEU A 551 6.73 -8.97 -21.10
CA LEU A 551 7.89 -8.25 -20.61
C LEU A 551 8.97 -9.25 -20.23
N THR A 552 10.10 -9.23 -20.91
CA THR A 552 11.26 -10.06 -20.59
C THR A 552 12.31 -9.21 -19.89
N MET A 553 12.73 -9.66 -18.71
CA MET A 553 13.68 -8.96 -17.85
C MET A 553 15.08 -9.52 -18.05
N ALA A 554 16.06 -8.65 -18.28
CA ALA A 554 17.48 -8.96 -18.22
C ALA A 554 18.14 -8.04 -17.18
N VAL A 555 18.95 -8.60 -16.30
CA VAL A 555 19.56 -7.87 -15.18
C VAL A 555 21.07 -8.01 -15.26
N ASP A 556 21.73 -6.88 -15.44
CA ASP A 556 23.18 -6.74 -15.43
C ASP A 556 23.63 -6.18 -14.09
N VAL A 557 24.65 -6.80 -13.51
CA VAL A 557 25.22 -6.41 -12.22
C VAL A 557 26.71 -6.17 -12.40
N SER A 558 27.15 -4.97 -12.08
CA SER A 558 28.57 -4.60 -12.06
C SER A 558 29.08 -4.56 -10.63
N GLN A 559 30.19 -5.25 -10.37
CA GLN A 559 30.82 -5.31 -9.06
C GLN A 559 32.22 -4.68 -9.07
N GLU A 560 32.59 -4.10 -7.93
CA GLU A 560 33.94 -3.64 -7.63
C GLU A 560 34.29 -4.07 -6.20
N ALA A 561 35.44 -4.71 -6.00
CA ALA A 561 35.86 -5.27 -4.72
C ALA A 561 34.80 -6.16 -4.03
N GLY A 562 34.01 -6.92 -4.81
CA GLY A 562 32.95 -7.81 -4.31
C GLY A 562 31.64 -7.10 -3.92
N LEU A 563 31.59 -5.77 -4.05
CA LEU A 563 30.41 -4.95 -3.78
C LEU A 563 29.74 -4.51 -5.10
N SER A 564 28.42 -4.59 -5.15
CA SER A 564 27.62 -4.18 -6.30
C SER A 564 27.59 -2.65 -6.42
N LYS A 565 28.18 -2.13 -7.51
CA LYS A 565 28.35 -0.69 -7.77
C LYS A 565 27.28 -0.11 -8.70
N SER A 566 26.82 -0.90 -9.67
CA SER A 566 25.67 -0.56 -10.51
C SER A 566 24.88 -1.81 -10.89
N VAL A 567 23.57 -1.61 -11.05
CA VAL A 567 22.63 -2.66 -11.48
C VAL A 567 21.77 -2.06 -12.59
N THR A 568 21.67 -2.73 -13.72
CA THR A 568 20.81 -2.31 -14.83
C THR A 568 19.79 -3.40 -15.06
N VAL A 569 18.51 -3.04 -14.99
CA VAL A 569 17.41 -3.90 -15.42
C VAL A 569 16.98 -3.44 -16.80
N LYS A 570 17.21 -4.26 -17.82
CA LYS A 570 16.64 -4.08 -19.15
C LYS A 570 15.34 -4.86 -19.26
N VAL A 571 14.23 -4.17 -19.48
CA VAL A 571 12.92 -4.77 -19.74
C VAL A 571 12.61 -4.61 -21.23
N THR A 572 12.50 -5.74 -21.93
CA THR A 572 12.07 -5.77 -23.33
C THR A 572 10.60 -6.12 -23.37
N ALA A 573 9.79 -5.31 -24.06
CA ALA A 573 8.37 -5.55 -24.20
C ALA A 573 8.06 -6.06 -25.61
N ASP A 574 7.64 -7.32 -25.71
CA ASP A 574 7.23 -7.97 -26.96
C ASP A 574 5.70 -8.02 -27.05
N LYS A 575 5.15 -7.78 -28.24
CA LYS A 575 3.70 -7.85 -28.49
C LYS A 575 3.20 -9.27 -28.19
N LEU A 576 2.06 -9.39 -27.51
CA LEU A 576 1.43 -10.70 -27.31
C LEU A 576 0.96 -11.25 -28.66
N ALA A 577 1.28 -12.51 -28.96
CA ALA A 577 0.75 -13.19 -30.13
C ALA A 577 -0.78 -13.28 -29.99
N GLU A 578 -1.50 -12.64 -30.91
CA GLU A 578 -2.95 -12.84 -31.02
C GLU A 578 -3.17 -14.25 -31.57
N ASN A 579 -3.70 -15.14 -30.75
CA ASN A 579 -4.25 -16.38 -31.26
C ASN A 579 -5.39 -16.00 -32.21
N LYS A 580 -5.18 -16.27 -33.51
CA LYS A 580 -6.23 -16.19 -34.54
C LYS A 580 -7.35 -17.20 -34.27
#